data_AF-A0A090MHW1-F1
#
_entry.id   AF-A0A090MHW1-F1
#
_cell.length_a   1.000
_cell.length_b   1.000
_cell.length_c   1.000
_cell.angle_alpha   90.00
_cell.angle_beta   90.00
_cell.angle_gamma   90.00
#
_symmetry.space_group_name_H-M   'P 1'
#
loop_
_entity.id
_entity.type
_entity.pdbx_description
1 polymer ?
#
loop_
_entity_poly.entity_id
_entity_poly.type
_entity_poly.pdbx_seq_one_letter_code
_entity_poly.pdbx_strand_id
1 'polypeptide(L)'
;MPYQPNPNFEPQPRRDEVDYPTWGPPNRFARRRSPVTCRNRNRVGHTIAKCMIPRTDGYVHGCALCNAWTHQTDDCQQLLEIHMDDRINIFVSDRANMPPLLMRSNWYLVLYLQKYLVGPTIEDGYPWTPEFGVSVLNDRKLEIWAEDAMEFGAFWMRPVDPQTSSWGKVHETFGGITYLF
;
A
#
# COMPACT_ATOMS: atom_id res chain seq x y z
N MET A 1 -16.37 -19.55 -3.66
CA MET A 1 -16.90 -19.66 -5.04
C MET A 1 -15.77 -19.38 -6.01
N PRO A 2 -15.57 -20.15 -7.10
CA PRO A 2 -14.58 -19.80 -8.10
C PRO A 2 -15.01 -18.51 -8.82
N TYR A 3 -14.10 -17.55 -8.93
CA TYR A 3 -14.32 -16.28 -9.61
C TYR A 3 -14.46 -16.49 -11.13
N GLN A 4 -15.47 -15.87 -11.75
CA GLN A 4 -15.64 -15.88 -13.21
C GLN A 4 -15.17 -14.54 -13.83
N PRO A 5 -14.34 -14.57 -14.89
CA PRO A 5 -13.88 -13.35 -15.56
C PRO A 5 -15.01 -12.62 -16.28
N ASN A 6 -14.87 -11.30 -16.41
CA ASN A 6 -15.85 -10.43 -17.08
C ASN A 6 -15.96 -10.81 -18.59
N PRO A 7 -17.15 -11.21 -19.08
CA PRO A 7 -17.34 -11.67 -20.45
C PRO A 7 -17.18 -10.57 -21.51
N ASN A 8 -17.08 -9.30 -21.12
CA ASN A 8 -16.89 -8.16 -22.03
C ASN A 8 -15.42 -7.77 -22.23
N PHE A 9 -14.46 -8.57 -21.76
CA PHE A 9 -13.04 -8.27 -21.95
C PHE A 9 -12.56 -8.87 -23.29
N GLU A 10 -12.60 -8.07 -24.35
CA GLU A 10 -12.00 -8.46 -25.64
C GLU A 10 -10.48 -8.66 -25.50
N PRO A 11 -9.88 -9.64 -26.20
CA PRO A 11 -8.43 -9.81 -26.27
C PRO A 11 -7.79 -8.54 -26.85
N GLN A 12 -6.80 -7.98 -26.15
CA GLN A 12 -6.12 -6.76 -26.61
C GLN A 12 -5.33 -7.04 -27.92
N PRO A 13 -5.38 -6.14 -28.92
CA PRO A 13 -4.70 -6.31 -30.20
C PRO A 13 -3.18 -6.30 -30.06
N ARG A 14 -2.48 -6.86 -31.05
CA ARG A 14 -1.02 -6.93 -31.04
C ARG A 14 -0.39 -5.56 -31.33
N ARG A 15 0.82 -5.37 -30.81
CA ARG A 15 1.57 -4.09 -30.74
C ARG A 15 1.82 -3.46 -32.12
N ASP A 16 1.79 -4.25 -33.17
CA ASP A 16 2.04 -3.89 -34.57
C ASP A 16 0.77 -3.51 -35.35
N GLU A 17 -0.41 -3.73 -34.79
CA GLU A 17 -1.70 -3.54 -35.49
C GLU A 17 -2.34 -2.15 -35.29
N VAL A 18 -1.80 -1.26 -34.45
CA VAL A 18 -2.48 0.01 -34.12
C VAL A 18 -1.51 1.20 -33.99
N ASP A 19 -1.70 2.21 -34.85
CA ASP A 19 -1.03 3.51 -34.79
C ASP A 19 -1.91 4.50 -34.01
N TYR A 20 -1.50 4.89 -32.80
CA TYR A 20 -2.35 5.63 -31.86
C TYR A 20 -2.12 7.15 -31.92
N PRO A 21 -3.18 7.97 -31.91
CA PRO A 21 -3.07 9.43 -31.85
C PRO A 21 -2.57 9.91 -30.47
N THR A 22 -1.89 11.06 -30.46
CA THR A 22 -1.15 11.64 -29.32
C THR A 22 -1.99 12.04 -28.10
N TRP A 23 -3.32 11.96 -28.18
CA TRP A 23 -4.24 12.35 -27.09
C TRP A 23 -5.16 11.22 -26.61
N GLY A 24 -4.86 9.96 -26.91
CA GLY A 24 -5.53 8.79 -26.32
C GLY A 24 -5.11 8.52 -24.85
N PRO A 25 -5.89 7.70 -24.09
CA PRO A 25 -5.54 7.34 -22.71
C PRO A 25 -4.11 6.77 -22.68
N PRO A 26 -3.31 7.09 -21.66
CA PRO A 26 -1.88 6.84 -21.69
C PRO A 26 -1.60 5.35 -21.86
N ASN A 27 -1.11 5.04 -23.05
CA ASN A 27 -0.61 3.73 -23.47
C ASN A 27 0.25 3.14 -22.33
N ARG A 28 -0.01 1.88 -21.95
CA ARG A 28 0.76 1.12 -20.93
C ARG A 28 2.28 1.15 -21.20
N PHE A 29 2.67 1.42 -22.45
CA PHE A 29 4.05 1.49 -22.94
C PHE A 29 4.66 2.90 -22.97
N ALA A 30 3.89 3.97 -22.74
CA ALA A 30 4.33 5.36 -22.95
C ALA A 30 4.61 6.15 -21.65
N ARG A 31 4.25 5.63 -20.47
CA ARG A 31 4.62 6.29 -19.21
C ARG A 31 6.09 6.04 -18.90
N ARG A 32 6.93 7.07 -18.98
CA ARG A 32 8.29 7.03 -18.41
C ARG A 32 8.14 6.76 -16.92
N ARG A 33 8.63 5.61 -16.44
CA ARG A 33 8.71 5.32 -15.00
C ARG A 33 9.49 6.46 -14.33
N SER A 34 9.04 6.88 -13.15
CA SER A 34 9.78 7.85 -12.34
C SER A 34 11.24 7.37 -12.19
N PRO A 35 12.25 8.24 -12.35
CA PRO A 35 13.65 7.85 -12.16
C PRO A 35 13.98 7.50 -10.71
N VAL A 36 13.04 7.74 -9.79
CA VAL A 36 13.18 7.43 -8.37
C VAL A 36 13.24 5.92 -8.15
N THR A 37 14.20 5.49 -7.33
CA THR A 37 14.37 4.10 -6.92
C THR A 37 13.74 3.86 -5.55
N CYS A 38 12.87 2.86 -5.46
CA CYS A 38 12.29 2.41 -4.21
C CYS A 38 13.37 1.69 -3.40
N ARG A 39 13.74 2.22 -2.23
CA ARG A 39 14.76 1.58 -1.39
C ARG A 39 14.27 0.30 -0.70
N ASN A 40 12.95 0.07 -0.61
CA ASN A 40 12.43 -1.19 -0.08
C ASN A 40 12.73 -2.39 -1.00
N ARG A 41 12.64 -2.26 -2.32
CA ARG A 41 12.90 -3.39 -3.26
C ARG A 41 14.08 -3.17 -4.21
N ASN A 42 14.71 -1.99 -4.14
CA ASN A 42 15.71 -1.52 -5.09
C ASN A 42 15.22 -1.55 -6.56
N ARG A 43 13.96 -1.14 -6.80
CA ARG A 43 13.35 -1.06 -8.13
C ARG A 43 12.98 0.38 -8.48
N VAL A 44 13.21 0.77 -9.73
CA VAL A 44 12.83 2.09 -10.25
C VAL A 44 11.31 2.24 -10.43
N GLY A 45 10.81 3.46 -10.30
CA GLY A 45 9.44 3.84 -10.61
C GLY A 45 8.64 4.43 -9.45
N HIS A 46 9.05 4.19 -8.19
CA HIS A 46 8.33 4.66 -6.99
C HIS A 46 9.25 4.83 -5.77
N THR A 47 8.79 5.51 -4.73
CA THR A 47 9.44 5.61 -3.41
C THR A 47 8.92 4.53 -2.45
N ILE A 48 9.53 4.38 -1.28
CA ILE A 48 9.02 3.56 -0.17
C ILE A 48 7.56 3.91 0.17
N ALA A 49 7.20 5.20 0.24
CA ALA A 49 5.85 5.65 0.55
C ALA A 49 4.76 5.04 -0.36
N LYS A 50 5.09 4.81 -1.63
CA LYS A 50 4.17 4.22 -2.63
C LYS A 50 4.36 2.71 -2.81
N CYS A 51 5.32 2.09 -2.12
CA CYS A 51 5.63 0.69 -2.32
C CYS A 51 4.49 -0.21 -1.82
N MET A 52 3.95 -1.03 -2.73
CA MET A 52 2.88 -1.99 -2.42
C MET A 52 3.37 -3.42 -2.22
N ILE A 53 4.68 -3.66 -2.40
CA ILE A 53 5.23 -5.01 -2.33
C ILE A 53 6.15 -5.09 -1.11
N PRO A 54 5.75 -5.86 -0.08
CA PRO A 54 6.50 -5.95 1.17
C PRO A 54 7.75 -6.84 1.04
N ARG A 55 8.50 -6.95 2.12
CA ARG A 55 9.50 -7.99 2.33
C ARG A 55 8.83 -9.28 2.82
N THR A 56 9.62 -10.32 3.03
CA THR A 56 9.15 -11.67 3.39
C THR A 56 8.46 -11.75 4.75
N ASP A 57 8.56 -10.71 5.58
CA ASP A 57 7.86 -10.56 6.85
C ASP A 57 6.53 -9.81 6.72
N GLY A 58 6.11 -9.44 5.51
CA GLY A 58 4.85 -8.75 5.27
C GLY A 58 4.91 -7.23 5.43
N TYR A 59 6.05 -6.67 5.81
CA TYR A 59 6.22 -5.23 6.01
C TYR A 59 6.99 -4.56 4.86
N VAL A 60 6.75 -3.27 4.67
CA VAL A 60 7.61 -2.40 3.87
C VAL A 60 8.68 -1.80 4.76
N HIS A 61 9.94 -2.06 4.44
CA HIS A 61 11.09 -1.61 5.22
C HIS A 61 11.66 -0.30 4.69
N GLY A 62 12.22 0.47 5.61
CA GLY A 62 12.84 1.77 5.37
C GLY A 62 11.88 2.93 5.63
N CYS A 63 12.38 4.13 5.35
CA CYS A 63 11.69 5.38 5.64
C CYS A 63 10.85 5.87 4.44
N ALA A 64 9.55 6.02 4.65
CA ALA A 64 8.62 6.55 3.65
C ALA A 64 8.81 8.05 3.39
N LEU A 65 9.28 8.82 4.39
CA LEU A 65 9.46 10.27 4.30
C LEU A 65 10.64 10.65 3.40
N CYS A 66 11.82 10.10 3.69
CA CYS A 66 13.05 10.44 2.97
C CYS A 66 13.49 9.36 1.98
N ASN A 67 12.71 8.29 1.80
CA ASN A 67 13.00 7.15 0.92
C ASN A 67 14.38 6.52 1.21
N ALA A 68 14.77 6.41 2.49
CA ALA A 68 16.03 5.83 2.93
C ALA A 68 15.85 4.39 3.45
N TRP A 69 16.88 3.56 3.34
CA TRP A 69 16.90 2.19 3.91
C TRP A 69 17.56 2.13 5.30
N THR A 70 18.25 3.18 5.72
CA THR A 70 19.10 3.18 6.93
C THR A 70 18.31 3.27 8.23
N HIS A 71 17.03 3.64 8.17
CA HIS A 71 16.14 3.76 9.32
C HIS A 71 14.69 3.50 8.89
N GLN A 72 13.84 3.16 9.86
CA GLN A 72 12.41 3.04 9.65
C GLN A 72 11.74 4.41 9.73
N THR A 73 10.48 4.49 9.29
CA THR A 73 9.78 5.79 9.20
C THR A 73 9.57 6.43 10.58
N ASP A 74 9.34 5.62 11.62
CA ASP A 74 9.18 6.04 13.03
C ASP A 74 10.49 6.49 13.69
N ASP A 75 11.64 6.17 13.08
CA ASP A 75 12.97 6.63 13.49
C ASP A 75 13.44 7.87 12.72
N CYS A 76 12.62 8.41 11.83
CA CYS A 76 13.01 9.53 10.98
C CYS A 76 12.95 10.86 11.74
N GLN A 77 14.03 11.65 11.69
CA GLN A 77 14.05 12.99 12.29
C GLN A 77 12.96 13.91 11.72
N GLN A 78 12.65 13.79 10.42
CA GLN A 78 11.58 14.56 9.78
C GLN A 78 10.21 14.27 10.41
N LEU A 79 9.99 13.06 10.95
CA LEU A 79 8.73 12.73 11.61
C LEU A 79 8.51 13.57 12.88
N LEU A 80 9.59 13.98 13.56
CA LEU A 80 9.50 14.80 14.78
C LEU A 80 8.91 16.19 14.50
N GLU A 81 9.11 16.69 13.28
CA GLU A 81 8.66 18.01 12.82
C GLU A 81 7.21 17.98 12.28
N ILE A 82 6.65 16.79 12.08
CA ILE A 82 5.32 16.57 11.49
C ILE A 82 4.24 16.56 12.58
N HIS A 83 3.12 17.24 12.33
CA HIS A 83 1.94 17.26 13.19
C HIS A 83 1.35 15.86 13.40
N MET A 84 0.72 15.61 14.55
CA MET A 84 0.21 14.28 14.89
C MET A 84 -0.74 13.70 13.83
N ASP A 85 -1.68 14.51 13.32
CA ASP A 85 -2.64 14.04 12.30
C ASP A 85 -1.95 13.60 11.00
N ASP A 86 -0.91 14.33 10.58
CA ASP A 86 -0.10 13.97 9.41
C ASP A 86 0.69 12.68 9.64
N ARG A 87 1.09 12.39 10.89
CA ARG A 87 1.71 11.10 11.23
C ARG A 87 0.74 9.94 11.04
N ILE A 88 -0.53 10.09 11.43
CA ILE A 88 -1.53 9.06 11.15
C ILE A 88 -1.69 8.87 9.64
N ASN A 89 -1.72 9.95 8.86
CA ASN A 89 -1.82 9.84 7.41
C ASN A 89 -0.68 8.99 6.84
N ILE A 90 0.57 9.25 7.24
CA ILE A 90 1.74 8.51 6.77
C ILE A 90 1.64 7.00 7.04
N PHE A 91 1.17 6.62 8.22
CA PHE A 91 1.17 5.22 8.65
C PHE A 91 -0.11 4.46 8.30
N VAL A 92 -1.22 5.16 8.11
CA VAL A 92 -2.54 4.54 7.99
C VAL A 92 -3.23 4.97 6.70
N SER A 93 -3.61 6.25 6.55
CA SER A 93 -4.39 6.73 5.40
C SER A 93 -3.65 6.55 4.07
N ASP A 94 -2.38 6.98 4.01
CA ASP A 94 -1.52 6.83 2.83
C ASP A 94 -1.19 5.37 2.52
N ARG A 95 -1.40 4.49 3.51
CA ARG A 95 -1.19 3.05 3.44
C ARG A 95 -2.50 2.28 3.31
N ALA A 96 -3.63 2.94 3.03
CA ALA A 96 -4.91 2.27 2.81
C ALA A 96 -4.82 1.24 1.67
N ASN A 97 -5.19 -0.01 1.96
CA ASN A 97 -5.05 -1.15 1.05
C ASN A 97 -3.61 -1.32 0.53
N MET A 98 -2.62 -1.09 1.40
CA MET A 98 -1.19 -1.29 1.13
C MET A 98 -0.57 -2.02 2.32
N PRO A 99 0.61 -2.65 2.15
CA PRO A 99 1.29 -3.28 3.26
C PRO A 99 1.66 -2.24 4.34
N PRO A 100 1.72 -2.62 5.61
CA PRO A 100 2.14 -1.71 6.67
C PRO A 100 3.62 -1.34 6.51
N LEU A 101 3.99 -0.14 6.93
CA LEU A 101 5.40 0.22 7.12
C LEU A 101 5.92 -0.52 8.35
N LEU A 102 7.16 -1.00 8.32
CA LEU A 102 7.81 -1.51 9.52
C LEU A 102 8.02 -0.34 10.49
N MET A 103 7.63 -0.54 11.74
CA MET A 103 7.82 0.39 12.84
C MET A 103 8.00 -0.41 14.15
N ARG A 104 8.55 0.24 15.17
CA ARG A 104 8.73 -0.32 16.51
C ARG A 104 7.40 -0.60 17.22
N SER A 105 6.45 0.30 17.02
CA SER A 105 5.07 0.16 17.52
C SER A 105 4.17 -0.45 16.45
N ASN A 106 2.91 -0.73 16.75
CA ASN A 106 1.93 -1.13 15.73
C ASN A 106 1.12 0.11 15.28
N TRP A 107 0.90 0.28 13.98
CA TRP A 107 0.06 1.35 13.42
C TRP A 107 -1.35 1.35 14.01
N TYR A 108 -1.86 0.18 14.41
CA TYR A 108 -3.14 0.03 15.10
C TYR A 108 -3.20 0.84 16.40
N LEU A 109 -2.14 0.82 17.22
CA LEU A 109 -2.12 1.55 18.49
C LEU A 109 -2.19 3.06 18.27
N VAL A 110 -1.48 3.55 17.25
CA VAL A 110 -1.50 4.96 16.84
C VAL A 110 -2.92 5.38 16.45
N LEU A 111 -3.58 4.57 15.61
CA LEU A 111 -4.94 4.83 15.17
C LEU A 111 -5.97 4.71 16.30
N TYR A 112 -5.84 3.71 17.17
CA TYR A 112 -6.77 3.46 18.27
C TYR A 112 -6.81 4.65 19.23
N LEU A 113 -5.64 5.18 19.61
CA LEU A 113 -5.55 6.36 20.47
C LEU A 113 -6.20 7.60 19.82
N GLN A 114 -5.98 7.80 18.52
CA GLN A 114 -6.60 8.91 17.80
C GLN A 114 -8.13 8.77 17.71
N LYS A 115 -8.64 7.59 17.36
CA LYS A 115 -10.08 7.29 17.30
C LYS A 115 -10.76 7.53 18.64
N TYR A 116 -10.11 7.14 19.73
CA TYR A 116 -10.61 7.34 21.10
C TYR A 116 -10.69 8.83 21.48
N LEU A 117 -9.74 9.65 21.01
CA LEU A 117 -9.62 11.05 21.42
C LEU A 117 -10.36 12.04 20.50
N VAL A 118 -10.42 11.79 19.19
CA VAL A 118 -10.81 12.80 18.18
C VAL A 118 -12.08 12.41 17.40
N GLY A 119 -12.37 11.12 17.26
CA GLY A 119 -13.65 10.65 16.70
C GLY A 119 -13.84 10.53 15.17
N PRO A 120 -12.90 10.80 14.25
CA PRO A 120 -13.13 10.49 12.84
C PRO A 120 -12.75 9.05 12.46
N THR A 121 -13.49 8.49 11.52
CA THR A 121 -13.20 7.24 10.82
C THR A 121 -12.31 7.47 9.61
N ILE A 122 -11.31 6.60 9.40
CA ILE A 122 -10.59 6.55 8.13
C ILE A 122 -11.51 5.87 7.10
N GLU A 123 -11.88 6.62 6.07
CA GLU A 123 -12.83 6.20 5.03
C GLU A 123 -12.16 5.43 3.88
N ASP A 124 -10.91 5.77 3.58
CA ASP A 124 -10.19 5.19 2.44
C ASP A 124 -9.72 3.75 2.70
N GLY A 125 -9.79 3.25 3.94
CA GLY A 125 -9.39 1.89 4.30
C GLY A 125 -8.13 1.85 5.18
N TYR A 126 -7.61 0.65 5.38
CA TYR A 126 -6.56 0.40 6.38
C TYR A 126 -5.37 -0.33 5.76
N PRO A 127 -4.18 -0.24 6.39
CA PRO A 127 -3.06 -1.09 6.03
C PRO A 127 -3.42 -2.57 6.09
N TRP A 128 -2.79 -3.38 5.25
CA TRP A 128 -2.91 -4.83 5.33
C TRP A 128 -2.35 -5.36 6.66
N THR A 129 -2.77 -6.57 7.00
CA THR A 129 -2.00 -7.44 7.89
C THR A 129 -0.68 -7.84 7.23
N PRO A 130 0.39 -8.08 8.02
CA PRO A 130 1.64 -8.65 7.49
C PRO A 130 1.40 -9.99 6.79
N GLU A 131 0.49 -10.82 7.30
CA GLU A 131 0.13 -12.13 6.74
C GLU A 131 -0.48 -12.00 5.34
N PHE A 132 -1.33 -11.00 5.13
CA PHE A 132 -1.84 -10.69 3.80
C PHE A 132 -0.74 -10.17 2.89
N GLY A 133 0.18 -9.32 3.39
CA GLY A 133 1.37 -8.91 2.66
C GLY A 133 2.24 -10.09 2.19
N VAL A 134 2.44 -11.10 3.03
CA VAL A 134 3.11 -12.35 2.65
C VAL A 134 2.31 -13.13 1.61
N SER A 135 0.98 -13.17 1.74
CA SER A 135 0.10 -13.80 0.76
C SER A 135 0.20 -13.12 -0.62
N VAL A 136 0.33 -11.79 -0.67
CA VAL A 136 0.54 -11.03 -1.91
C VAL A 136 1.87 -11.41 -2.58
N LEU A 137 2.92 -11.73 -1.82
CA LEU A 137 4.19 -12.20 -2.39
C LEU A 137 4.10 -13.63 -2.96
N ASN A 138 3.20 -14.46 -2.42
CA ASN A 138 3.06 -15.86 -2.78
C ASN A 138 1.97 -16.12 -3.83
N ASP A 139 1.03 -15.19 -4.02
CA ASP A 139 -0.02 -15.25 -5.05
C ASP A 139 0.30 -14.28 -6.19
N ARG A 140 0.64 -14.85 -7.36
CA ARG A 140 0.98 -14.09 -8.56
C ARG A 140 -0.10 -13.11 -9.00
N LYS A 141 -1.38 -13.41 -8.80
CA LYS A 141 -2.47 -12.50 -9.18
C LYS A 141 -2.50 -11.28 -8.28
N LEU A 142 -2.37 -11.49 -6.96
CA LEU A 142 -2.31 -10.40 -5.99
C LEU A 142 -1.08 -9.53 -6.22
N GLU A 143 0.07 -10.13 -6.51
CA GLU A 143 1.30 -9.41 -6.85
C GLU A 143 1.09 -8.50 -8.07
N ILE A 144 0.53 -9.02 -9.16
CA ILE A 144 0.25 -8.25 -10.39
C ILE A 144 -0.68 -7.07 -10.09
N TRP A 145 -1.73 -7.28 -9.31
CA TRP A 145 -2.67 -6.21 -8.96
C TRP A 145 -2.00 -5.12 -8.12
N ALA A 146 -1.17 -5.49 -7.15
CA ALA A 146 -0.39 -4.53 -6.36
C ALA A 146 0.62 -3.75 -7.22
N GLU A 147 1.28 -4.40 -8.18
CA GLU A 147 2.20 -3.72 -9.10
C GLU A 147 1.48 -2.78 -10.07
N ASP A 148 0.37 -3.22 -10.69
CA ASP A 148 -0.45 -2.40 -11.59
C ASP A 148 -1.06 -1.21 -10.82
N ALA A 149 -1.61 -1.41 -9.61
CA ALA A 149 -2.17 -0.33 -8.79
C ALA A 149 -1.14 0.75 -8.47
N MET A 150 0.10 0.34 -8.16
CA MET A 150 1.22 1.25 -7.89
C MET A 150 1.71 1.98 -9.15
N GLU A 151 1.74 1.30 -10.30
CA GLU A 151 2.15 1.88 -11.59
C GLU A 151 1.12 2.89 -12.13
N PHE A 152 -0.17 2.56 -12.02
CA PHE A 152 -1.25 3.43 -12.49
C PHE A 152 -1.66 4.50 -11.47
N GLY A 153 -1.28 4.35 -10.21
CA GLY A 153 -1.81 5.16 -9.11
C GLY A 153 -3.32 4.92 -8.88
N ALA A 154 -3.81 3.74 -9.27
CA ALA A 154 -5.22 3.38 -9.27
C ALA A 154 -5.61 2.75 -7.93
N PHE A 155 -6.19 3.56 -7.04
CA PHE A 155 -6.60 3.11 -5.71
C PHE A 155 -7.56 1.91 -5.75
N TRP A 156 -8.51 1.91 -6.70
CA TRP A 156 -9.50 0.83 -6.86
C TRP A 156 -8.92 -0.52 -7.32
N MET A 157 -7.64 -0.57 -7.73
CA MET A 157 -6.95 -1.82 -8.09
C MET A 157 -6.19 -2.43 -6.92
N ARG A 158 -6.07 -1.71 -5.80
CA ARG A 158 -5.33 -2.19 -4.64
C ARG A 158 -6.04 -3.41 -4.04
N PRO A 159 -5.34 -4.53 -3.81
CA PRO A 159 -5.90 -5.65 -3.08
C PRO A 159 -6.42 -5.22 -1.71
N VAL A 160 -7.61 -5.68 -1.34
CA VAL A 160 -8.21 -5.41 -0.04
C VAL A 160 -7.95 -6.61 0.86
N ASP A 161 -7.33 -6.38 2.01
CA ASP A 161 -7.18 -7.41 3.04
C ASP A 161 -8.51 -7.60 3.77
N PRO A 162 -9.11 -8.81 3.74
CA PRO A 162 -10.36 -9.09 4.46
C PRO A 162 -10.28 -8.77 5.97
N GLN A 163 -9.12 -8.97 6.59
CA GLN A 163 -8.90 -8.78 8.03
C GLN A 163 -8.79 -7.30 8.41
N THR A 164 -8.53 -6.41 7.46
CA THR A 164 -8.50 -4.96 7.71
C THR A 164 -9.45 -4.17 6.80
N SER A 165 -10.41 -4.85 6.18
CA SER A 165 -11.41 -4.29 5.26
C SER A 165 -12.34 -3.23 5.88
N SER A 166 -12.45 -3.19 7.21
CA SER A 166 -13.27 -2.22 7.94
C SER A 166 -12.71 -1.99 9.34
N TRP A 167 -13.15 -0.93 10.02
CA TRP A 167 -12.75 -0.68 11.40
C TRP A 167 -13.13 -1.82 12.36
N GLY A 168 -14.31 -2.42 12.18
CA GLY A 168 -14.71 -3.58 12.97
C GLY A 168 -13.73 -4.74 12.80
N LYS A 169 -13.31 -5.01 11.56
CA LYS A 169 -12.31 -6.05 11.26
C LYS A 169 -10.92 -5.72 11.79
N VAL A 170 -10.49 -4.47 11.71
CA VAL A 170 -9.25 -3.99 12.33
C VAL A 170 -9.27 -4.24 13.84
N HIS A 171 -10.35 -3.90 14.51
CA HIS A 171 -10.50 -4.10 15.95
C HIS A 171 -10.59 -5.58 16.34
N GLU A 172 -11.26 -6.43 15.55
CA GLU A 172 -11.26 -7.89 15.75
C GLU A 172 -9.84 -8.46 15.62
N THR A 173 -9.08 -8.00 14.62
CA THR A 173 -7.74 -8.52 14.29
C THR A 173 -6.69 -8.09 15.30
N PHE A 174 -6.69 -6.81 15.71
CA PHE A 174 -5.64 -6.24 16.57
C PHE A 174 -6.10 -5.93 17.99
N GLY A 175 -7.40 -5.70 18.22
CA GLY A 175 -7.96 -5.34 19.53
C GLY A 175 -8.01 -6.49 20.53
N GLY A 176 -7.89 -7.74 20.07
CA GLY A 176 -7.77 -8.92 20.93
C GLY A 176 -6.36 -9.17 21.50
N ILE A 177 -5.35 -8.41 21.05
CA ILE A 177 -3.97 -8.55 21.52
C ILE A 177 -3.87 -7.88 22.90
N THR A 178 -4.20 -8.65 23.93
CA THR A 178 -4.16 -8.28 25.36
C THR A 178 -2.76 -8.44 25.98
N TYR A 179 -1.73 -8.66 25.17
CA TYR A 179 -0.36 -8.75 25.64
C TYR A 179 0.47 -7.67 24.97
N LEU A 180 0.93 -6.72 25.79
CA LEU A 180 2.04 -5.75 25.65
C LEU A 180 1.60 -4.37 26.19
N PHE A 181 1.36 -4.35 27.50
CA PHE A 181 1.75 -3.21 28.33
C PHE A 181 3.24 -3.34 28.67
#